data_AF-B8XRB7-F1
#
_entry.id   AF-B8XRB7-F1
#
_cell.length_a   1.000
_cell.length_b   1.000
_cell.length_c   1.000
_cell.angle_alpha   90.00
_cell.angle_beta   90.00
_cell.angle_gamma   90.00
#
_symmetry.space_group_name_H-M   'P 1'
#
loop_
_entity.id
_entity.type
_entity.pdbx_description
1 polymer ?
#
loop_
_entity_poly.entity_id
_entity_poly.type
_entity_poly.pdbx_seq_one_letter_code
_entity_poly.pdbx_strand_id
1 'polypeptide(L)'
;IDILVRLPAKSLIRFLCTCKSWSDFIGSSSFVSTHLYRNVTKHAHVYLLCLHHPNFERQNDTDDPYDIEELQWSLFSKETFEQFSKLSHPLGNTEHYGVYGSSNGLVCISDEILNFDSPIHIWNPSVRKFRTTSM
;
A
#
# COMPACT_ATOMS: atom_id res chain seq x y z
N ILE A 1 12.01 -23.50 -2.83
CA ILE A 1 11.56 -22.34 -3.63
C ILE A 1 10.04 -22.21 -3.60
N ASP A 2 9.29 -23.24 -4.01
CA ASP A 2 7.83 -23.18 -4.21
C ASP A 2 6.98 -22.75 -3.02
N ILE A 3 7.43 -23.01 -1.80
CA ILE A 3 6.70 -22.64 -0.59
C ILE A 3 6.74 -21.13 -0.39
N LEU A 4 7.92 -20.51 -0.54
CA LEU A 4 8.11 -19.09 -0.24
C LEU A 4 7.45 -18.17 -1.24
N VAL A 5 7.46 -18.58 -2.52
CA VAL A 5 6.79 -17.83 -3.59
C VAL A 5 5.27 -17.75 -3.36
N ARG A 6 4.67 -18.61 -2.51
CA ARG A 6 3.24 -18.59 -2.18
C ARG A 6 2.88 -17.63 -1.03
N LEU A 7 3.88 -17.14 -0.30
CA LEU A 7 3.65 -16.40 0.92
C LEU A 7 3.38 -14.91 0.63
N PRO A 8 2.52 -14.26 1.44
CA PRO A 8 2.35 -12.81 1.37
C PRO A 8 3.68 -12.07 1.61
N ALA A 9 3.83 -10.89 1.01
CA ALA A 9 5.04 -10.05 1.17
C ALA A 9 5.39 -9.79 2.64
N LYS A 10 4.38 -9.60 3.50
CA LYS A 10 4.55 -9.39 4.95
C LYS A 10 5.25 -10.57 5.64
N SER A 11 4.93 -11.80 5.24
CA SER A 11 5.58 -13.00 5.79
C SER A 11 7.01 -13.13 5.29
N LEU A 12 7.26 -12.83 4.01
CA LEU A 12 8.59 -12.86 3.41
C LEU A 12 9.56 -11.89 4.08
N ILE A 13 9.09 -10.68 4.45
CA ILE A 13 9.93 -9.72 5.18
C ILE A 13 10.39 -10.25 6.53
N ARG A 14 9.56 -11.02 7.24
CA ARG A 14 9.97 -11.64 8.51
C ARG A 14 11.10 -12.66 8.28
N PHE A 15 11.09 -13.35 7.15
CA PHE A 15 12.15 -14.28 6.77
C PHE A 15 13.45 -13.61 6.30
N LEU A 16 13.41 -12.34 5.88
CA LEU A 16 14.64 -11.58 5.63
C LEU A 16 15.50 -11.45 6.90
N CYS A 17 14.89 -11.51 8.08
CA CYS A 17 15.58 -11.37 9.36
C CYS A 17 16.15 -12.68 9.93
N THR A 18 15.93 -13.84 9.29
CA THR A 18 16.30 -15.14 9.88
C THR A 18 17.75 -15.54 9.61
N CYS A 19 18.19 -15.49 8.35
CA CYS A 19 19.60 -15.66 7.98
C CYS A 19 19.94 -15.05 6.61
N LYS A 20 21.24 -14.87 6.34
CA LYS A 20 21.74 -14.28 5.08
C LYS A 20 21.27 -15.04 3.85
N SER A 21 21.32 -16.37 3.87
CA SER A 21 20.88 -17.19 2.72
C SER A 21 19.41 -16.94 2.35
N TRP A 22 18.55 -16.74 3.35
CA TRP A 22 17.13 -16.41 3.12
C TRP A 22 16.96 -14.99 2.60
N SER A 23 17.70 -14.03 3.16
CA SER A 23 17.73 -12.65 2.67
C SER A 23 18.19 -12.57 1.21
N ASP A 24 19.30 -13.21 0.86
CA ASP A 24 19.87 -13.21 -0.48
C ASP A 24 18.93 -13.90 -1.48
N PHE A 25 18.33 -15.02 -1.07
CA PHE A 25 17.39 -15.76 -1.90
C PHE A 25 16.11 -14.96 -2.18
N ILE A 26 15.47 -14.39 -1.15
CA ILE A 26 14.24 -13.60 -1.29
C ILE A 26 14.52 -12.28 -2.03
N GLY A 27 15.69 -11.70 -1.83
CA GLY A 27 16.13 -10.47 -2.52
C GLY A 27 16.55 -10.68 -3.97
N SER A 28 16.71 -11.92 -4.43
CA SER A 28 17.11 -12.21 -5.80
C SER A 28 16.05 -11.79 -6.82
N SER A 29 16.49 -11.25 -7.97
CA SER A 29 15.60 -10.81 -9.04
C SER A 29 14.69 -11.93 -9.54
N SER A 30 15.21 -13.15 -9.66
CA SER A 30 14.45 -14.33 -10.09
C SER A 30 13.32 -14.67 -9.11
N PHE A 31 13.58 -14.61 -7.80
CA PHE A 31 12.55 -14.83 -6.79
C PHE A 31 11.48 -13.74 -6.85
N VAL A 32 11.89 -12.47 -6.90
CA VAL A 32 10.98 -11.31 -6.97
C VAL A 32 10.07 -11.40 -8.20
N SER A 33 10.64 -11.62 -9.39
CA SER A 33 9.85 -11.76 -10.63
C SER A 33 8.88 -12.94 -10.56
N THR A 34 9.32 -14.08 -10.02
CA THR A 34 8.47 -15.27 -9.89
C THR A 34 7.32 -15.05 -8.90
N HIS A 35 7.60 -14.39 -7.77
CA HIS A 35 6.60 -14.04 -6.75
C HIS A 35 5.56 -13.07 -7.30
N LEU A 36 6.00 -12.01 -7.99
CA LEU A 36 5.12 -11.04 -8.63
C LEU A 36 4.22 -11.69 -9.69
N TYR A 37 4.83 -12.43 -10.63
CA TYR A 37 4.07 -13.12 -11.68
C TYR A 37 3.03 -14.06 -11.09
N ARG A 38 3.37 -14.81 -10.05
CA ARG A 38 2.43 -15.70 -9.37
C ARG A 38 1.27 -14.95 -8.73
N ASN A 39 1.52 -13.87 -8.00
CA ASN A 39 0.45 -13.12 -7.33
C ASN A 39 -0.51 -12.50 -8.34
N VAL A 40 0.02 -11.96 -9.45
CA VAL A 40 -0.80 -11.42 -10.55
C VAL A 40 -1.63 -12.51 -11.20
N THR A 41 -1.02 -13.63 -11.59
CA THR A 41 -1.70 -14.70 -12.34
C THR A 41 -2.68 -15.52 -11.51
N LYS A 42 -2.43 -15.70 -10.21
CA LYS A 42 -3.32 -16.44 -9.31
C LYS A 42 -4.31 -15.56 -8.57
N HIS A 43 -4.25 -14.24 -8.78
CA HIS A 43 -4.98 -13.24 -7.98
C HIS A 43 -4.84 -13.45 -6.46
N ALA A 44 -3.74 -14.09 -6.05
CA ALA A 44 -3.48 -14.39 -4.66
C ALA A 44 -2.92 -13.14 -3.98
N HIS A 45 -3.44 -12.80 -2.80
CA HIS A 45 -3.02 -11.63 -2.00
C HIS A 45 -3.25 -10.30 -2.73
N VAL A 46 -4.30 -10.19 -3.54
CA VAL A 46 -4.72 -8.94 -4.17
C VAL A 46 -5.66 -8.19 -3.23
N TYR A 47 -5.30 -6.95 -2.93
CA TYR A 47 -6.07 -6.07 -2.06
C TYR A 47 -6.49 -4.82 -2.82
N LEU A 48 -7.64 -4.26 -2.45
CA LEU A 48 -8.05 -2.92 -2.85
C LEU A 48 -7.50 -1.94 -1.82
N LEU A 49 -6.82 -0.90 -2.28
CA LEU A 49 -6.40 0.21 -1.43
C LEU A 49 -7.43 1.33 -1.57
N CYS A 50 -8.06 1.72 -0.46
CA CYS A 50 -9.09 2.73 -0.45
C CYS A 50 -8.75 3.85 0.54
N LEU A 51 -9.00 5.09 0.13
CA LEU A 51 -9.12 6.26 0.99
C LEU A 51 -10.60 6.48 1.27
N HIS A 52 -11.01 6.49 2.54
CA HIS A 52 -12.42 6.60 2.91
C HIS A 52 -12.59 7.16 4.33
N HIS A 53 -13.80 7.61 4.64
CA HIS A 53 -14.15 7.99 6.01
C HIS A 53 -14.19 6.77 6.93
N PRO A 54 -13.77 6.93 8.20
CA PRO A 54 -13.85 5.86 9.19
C PRO A 54 -15.29 5.42 9.49
N ASN A 55 -16.26 6.34 9.36
CA ASN A 55 -17.68 6.09 9.61
C ASN A 55 -18.49 6.34 8.33
N PHE A 56 -19.04 5.26 7.75
CA PHE A 56 -19.89 5.34 6.56
C PHE A 56 -21.24 6.06 6.80
N GLU A 57 -21.67 6.19 8.05
CA GLU A 57 -22.94 6.83 8.43
C GLU A 57 -22.78 8.30 8.83
N ARG A 58 -21.58 8.89 8.69
CA ARG A 58 -21.36 10.28 9.06
C ARG A 58 -22.16 11.18 8.11
N GLN A 59 -23.17 11.86 8.63
CA GLN A 59 -23.71 13.04 7.98
C GLN A 59 -22.68 14.15 8.16
N ASN A 60 -22.05 14.58 7.08
CA ASN A 60 -21.21 15.77 7.10
C ASN A 60 -22.13 16.95 7.44
N ASP A 61 -21.81 17.66 8.52
CA ASP A 61 -22.45 18.93 8.80
C ASP A 61 -21.72 19.99 7.99
N THR A 62 -22.18 20.22 6.76
CA THR A 62 -21.56 21.17 5.83
C THR A 62 -21.49 22.61 6.36
N ASP A 63 -22.19 22.92 7.45
CA ASP A 63 -22.21 24.24 8.09
C ASP A 63 -21.18 24.40 9.22
N ASP A 64 -20.46 23.35 9.63
CA ASP A 64 -19.40 23.44 10.64
C ASP A 64 -18.01 23.66 9.99
N PRO A 65 -17.42 24.86 10.06
CA PRO A 65 -16.09 25.13 9.53
C PRO A 65 -14.95 24.42 10.30
N TYR A 66 -15.26 23.74 11.40
CA TYR A 66 -14.31 22.92 12.16
C TYR A 66 -14.50 21.42 11.97
N ASP A 67 -15.42 20.97 11.09
CA ASP A 67 -15.53 19.55 10.76
C ASP A 67 -14.37 19.12 9.87
N ILE A 68 -13.30 18.65 10.53
CA ILE A 68 -12.12 18.12 9.85
C ILE A 68 -12.49 16.78 9.25
N GLU A 69 -12.34 16.69 7.93
CA GLU A 69 -12.62 15.49 7.16
C GLU A 69 -11.57 14.41 7.44
N GLU A 70 -11.78 13.64 8.51
CA GLU A 70 -10.85 12.56 8.85
C GLU A 70 -10.96 11.43 7.82
N LEU A 71 -9.97 11.35 6.94
CA LEU A 71 -9.83 10.26 5.97
C LEU A 71 -8.82 9.23 6.47
N GLN A 72 -9.09 7.95 6.22
CA GLN A 72 -8.17 6.85 6.53
C GLN A 72 -7.90 5.98 5.29
N TRP A 73 -6.68 5.45 5.22
CA TRP A 73 -6.30 4.45 4.24
C TRP A 73 -6.59 3.05 4.78
N SER A 74 -7.19 2.20 3.96
CA SER A 74 -7.46 0.80 4.32
C SER A 74 -7.21 -0.13 3.15
N LEU A 75 -6.79 -1.36 3.47
CA LEU A 75 -6.77 -2.48 2.54
C LEU A 75 -8.06 -3.27 2.71
N PHE A 76 -8.73 -3.55 1.60
CA PHE A 76 -9.90 -4.40 1.52
C PHE A 76 -9.57 -5.67 0.73
N SER A 77 -10.20 -6.78 1.11
CA SER A 77 -10.22 -7.98 0.30
C SER A 77 -10.85 -7.68 -1.06
N LYS A 78 -10.19 -8.04 -2.16
CA LYS A 78 -10.80 -7.91 -3.49
C LYS A 78 -12.03 -8.80 -3.67
N GLU A 79 -12.07 -9.95 -2.97
CA GLU A 79 -13.13 -10.95 -3.14
C GLU A 79 -14.33 -10.65 -2.25
N THR A 80 -14.10 -10.34 -0.98
CA THR A 80 -15.18 -10.14 0.00
C THR A 80 -15.52 -8.67 0.22
N PHE A 81 -14.69 -7.73 -0.26
CA PHE A 81 -14.80 -6.30 0.03
C PHE A 81 -14.80 -5.96 1.52
N GLU A 82 -14.34 -6.89 2.37
CA GLU A 82 -14.20 -6.65 3.80
C GLU A 82 -12.87 -5.95 4.08
N GLN A 83 -12.91 -5.05 5.06
CA GLN A 83 -11.72 -4.34 5.50
C GLN A 83 -10.73 -5.32 6.13
N PHE A 84 -9.60 -5.53 5.46
CA PHE A 84 -8.54 -6.41 5.93
C PHE A 84 -7.63 -5.71 6.94
N SER A 85 -7.27 -4.45 6.68
CA SER A 85 -6.41 -3.70 7.60
C SER A 85 -6.46 -2.20 7.39
N LYS A 86 -6.46 -1.45 8.48
CA LYS A 86 -6.18 -0.01 8.47
C LYS A 86 -4.69 0.27 8.23
N LEU A 87 -4.42 1.34 7.51
CA LEU A 87 -3.10 1.83 7.19
C LEU A 87 -2.94 3.26 7.69
N SER A 88 -1.83 3.52 8.36
CA SER A 88 -1.38 4.88 8.60
C SER A 88 -0.88 5.48 7.29
N HIS A 89 -1.19 6.73 7.02
CA HIS A 89 -0.58 7.42 5.89
C HIS A 89 0.95 7.40 6.05
N PRO A 90 1.73 7.13 4.97
CA PRO A 90 3.19 7.11 5.04
C PRO A 90 3.81 8.37 5.65
N LEU A 91 3.17 9.55 5.49
CA LEU A 91 3.67 10.84 5.97
C LEU A 91 3.01 11.32 7.27
N GLY A 92 2.13 10.53 7.89
CA GLY A 92 1.45 10.88 9.13
C GLY A 92 0.24 11.82 8.98
N ASN A 93 0.20 12.69 7.96
CA ASN A 93 -1.00 13.46 7.60
C ASN A 93 -1.75 12.79 6.45
N THR A 94 -3.07 12.64 6.55
CA THR A 94 -3.94 12.04 5.52
C THR A 94 -4.53 13.05 4.54
N GLU A 95 -4.30 14.35 4.76
CA GLU A 95 -4.94 15.40 3.98
C GLU A 95 -4.24 15.60 2.62
N HIS A 96 -5.06 15.54 1.56
CA HIS A 96 -4.74 15.95 0.19
C HIS A 96 -3.68 15.15 -0.58
N TYR A 97 -3.72 13.81 -0.53
CA TYR A 97 -2.90 12.96 -1.41
C TYR A 97 -3.74 12.19 -2.43
N GLY A 98 -3.38 12.30 -3.71
CA GLY A 98 -3.96 11.54 -4.81
C GLY A 98 -3.15 10.27 -5.14
N VAL A 99 -3.83 9.26 -5.69
CA VAL A 99 -3.18 8.06 -6.28
C VAL A 99 -3.05 8.25 -7.79
N TYR A 100 -1.82 8.26 -8.29
CA TYR A 100 -1.53 8.48 -9.72
C TYR A 100 -1.26 7.18 -10.48
N GLY A 101 -1.05 6.08 -9.76
CA GLY A 101 -0.88 4.77 -10.38
C GLY A 101 -0.40 3.72 -9.42
N SER A 102 -0.35 2.48 -9.91
CA SER A 102 0.21 1.35 -9.17
C SER A 102 0.99 0.43 -10.10
N SER A 103 2.00 -0.24 -9.54
CA SER A 103 2.81 -1.22 -10.26
C SER A 103 3.35 -2.25 -9.27
N ASN A 104 3.04 -3.53 -9.47
CA ASN A 104 3.60 -4.65 -8.70
C ASN A 104 3.45 -4.49 -7.17
N GLY A 105 2.33 -3.94 -6.70
CA GLY A 105 2.05 -3.68 -5.28
C GLY A 105 2.69 -2.40 -4.72
N LEU A 106 3.40 -1.65 -5.55
CA LEU A 106 3.79 -0.26 -5.27
C LEU A 106 2.70 0.69 -5.76
N VAL A 107 2.51 1.78 -5.03
CA VAL A 107 1.52 2.82 -5.31
C VAL A 107 2.23 4.16 -5.41
N CYS A 108 1.98 4.88 -6.49
CA CYS A 108 2.47 6.25 -6.67
C CYS A 108 1.44 7.20 -6.08
N ILE A 109 1.86 7.99 -5.09
CA ILE A 109 1.04 9.01 -4.43
C ILE A 109 1.79 10.34 -4.44
N SER A 110 1.03 11.44 -4.48
CA SER A 110 1.53 12.82 -4.44
C SER A 110 0.38 13.71 -3.98
N ASP A 111 0.64 15.01 -3.79
CA ASP A 111 -0.40 16.00 -3.52
C ASP A 111 -1.57 15.85 -4.50
N GLU A 112 -2.80 16.02 -4.03
CA GLU A 112 -4.04 15.89 -4.79
C GLU A 112 -4.06 16.75 -6.06
N ILE A 113 -3.49 17.96 -5.96
CA ILE A 113 -3.24 18.85 -7.08
C ILE A 113 -1.74 18.78 -7.40
N LEU A 114 -1.38 18.04 -8.46
CA LEU A 114 0.01 17.95 -8.92
C LEU A 114 0.51 19.30 -9.41
N ASN A 115 1.53 19.82 -8.74
CA ASN A 115 2.34 20.94 -9.19
C ASN A 115 3.76 20.48 -9.54
N PHE A 116 4.55 21.35 -10.16
CA PHE A 116 5.94 21.06 -10.51
C PHE A 116 6.81 20.71 -9.30
N ASP A 117 6.49 21.27 -8.13
CA ASP A 117 7.23 21.03 -6.88
C ASP A 117 6.60 19.95 -6.00
N SER A 118 5.51 19.31 -6.45
CA SER A 118 4.81 18.29 -5.66
C SER A 118 5.67 17.03 -5.51
N PRO A 119 5.95 16.59 -4.27
CA PRO A 119 6.80 15.44 -4.05
C PRO A 119 6.12 14.15 -4.51
N ILE A 120 6.80 13.36 -5.34
CA ILE A 120 6.32 12.04 -5.74
C ILE A 120 6.79 11.00 -4.72
N HIS A 121 5.84 10.26 -4.16
CA HIS A 121 6.10 9.18 -3.23
C HIS A 121 5.74 7.82 -3.83
N ILE A 122 6.68 6.89 -3.77
CA ILE A 122 6.44 5.48 -4.10
C ILE A 122 6.22 4.74 -2.79
N TRP A 123 4.98 4.36 -2.54
CA TRP A 123 4.54 3.69 -1.33
C TRP A 123 4.34 2.19 -1.56
N ASN A 124 4.78 1.37 -0.60
CA ASN A 124 4.43 -0.04 -0.49
C ASN A 124 3.50 -0.24 0.73
N PRO A 125 2.18 -0.32 0.51
CA PRO A 125 1.19 -0.46 1.58
C PRO A 125 1.35 -1.74 2.40
N SER A 126 1.73 -2.86 1.76
CA SER A 126 1.85 -4.17 2.43
C SER A 126 2.93 -4.20 3.52
N VAL A 127 3.92 -3.33 3.40
CA VAL A 127 5.10 -3.30 4.27
C VAL A 127 5.26 -1.96 4.99
N ARG A 128 4.33 -1.03 4.75
CA ARG A 128 4.25 0.30 5.36
C ARG A 128 5.54 1.11 5.21
N LYS A 129 6.15 1.06 4.02
CA LYS A 129 7.35 1.83 3.67
C LYS A 129 7.09 2.67 2.43
N PHE A 130 7.65 3.87 2.38
CA PHE A 130 7.62 4.72 1.20
C PHE A 130 9.03 5.25 0.90
N ARG A 131 9.21 5.74 -0.32
CA ARG A 131 10.36 6.54 -0.73
C ARG A 131 9.87 7.76 -1.49
N THR A 132 10.42 8.91 -1.19
CA THR A 132 10.23 10.12 -2.00
C THR A 132 11.26 10.10 -3.13
N THR A 133 10.83 10.34 -4.36
CA THR A 133 11.75 10.51 -5.48
C THR A 133 12.39 11.89 -5.39
N SER A 134 13.70 11.98 -5.56
CA SER A 134 14.33 13.26 -5.84
C SER A 134 13.93 13.67 -7.26
N MET A 135 13.33 14.86 -7.40
CA MET A 135 13.25 15.55 -8.69
C MET A 135 14.61 16.14 -9.05
#